data_AF-A0A4R0J8C1-F1
#
_entry.id   AF-A0A4R0J8C1-F1
#
_cell.length_a   1.000
_cell.length_b   1.000
_cell.length_c   1.000
_cell.angle_alpha   90.00
_cell.angle_beta   90.00
_cell.angle_gamma   90.00
#
_symmetry.space_group_name_H-M   'P 1'
#
loop_
_entity.id
_entity.type
_entity.pdbx_description
1 polymer ?
#
loop_
_entity_poly.entity_id
_entity_poly.type
_entity_poly.pdbx_seq_one_letter_code
_entity_poly.pdbx_strand_id
1 'polypeptide(L)'
;MSGPMDLEVGVITPTALPGDDRVGPSTLPAGQYATLTYRNHSLRANRALLDWVADEGLTLDRDEVATGDAFGCRYEAYRTDPRTEPRKTKWEVELSMRLADKPDIPPRETHGRP
;
A
#
# COMPACT_ATOMS: atom_id res chain seq x y z
N MET A 1 -16.62 6.58 -2.30
CA MET A 1 -15.80 7.39 -1.39
C MET A 1 -16.29 8.82 -1.48
N SER A 2 -16.73 9.38 -0.36
CA SER A 2 -17.16 10.78 -0.20
C SER A 2 -16.62 11.25 1.14
N GLY A 3 -15.66 12.17 1.13
CA GLY A 3 -14.99 12.63 2.35
C GLY A 3 -13.58 13.15 2.05
N PRO A 4 -12.98 13.90 2.98
CA PRO A 4 -11.58 14.33 2.87
C PRO A 4 -10.65 13.11 2.91
N MET A 5 -9.52 13.21 2.22
CA MET A 5 -8.45 12.21 2.21
C MET A 5 -7.17 12.87 2.68
N ASP A 6 -6.51 12.26 3.65
CA ASP A 6 -5.15 12.64 4.02
C ASP A 6 -4.16 11.94 3.07
N LEU A 7 -3.26 12.70 2.46
CA LEU A 7 -2.38 12.21 1.42
C LEU A 7 -1.07 13.00 1.36
N GLU A 8 0.02 12.26 1.27
CA GLU A 8 1.36 12.77 1.00
C GLU A 8 1.76 12.47 -0.46
N VAL A 9 2.49 13.39 -1.08
CA VAL A 9 3.12 13.20 -2.40
C VAL A 9 4.59 13.51 -2.29
N GLY A 10 5.44 12.62 -2.81
CA GLY A 10 6.87 12.81 -2.77
C GLY A 10 7.61 11.90 -3.74
N VAL A 11 8.94 11.89 -3.58
CA VAL A 11 9.86 11.04 -4.33
C VAL A 11 10.68 10.22 -3.34
N ILE A 12 10.93 8.95 -3.66
CA ILE A 12 11.78 8.10 -2.85
C ILE A 12 13.22 8.55 -3.02
N THR A 13 13.93 8.74 -1.91
CA THR A 13 15.32 9.15 -1.86
C THR A 13 16.16 8.13 -1.09
N PRO A 14 17.46 7.97 -1.39
CA PRO A 14 18.33 7.04 -0.65
C PRO A 14 18.55 7.43 0.82
N THR A 15 18.42 8.72 1.13
CA THR A 15 18.61 9.31 2.46
C THR A 15 17.66 10.47 2.67
N ALA A 16 17.29 10.77 3.91
CA ALA A 16 16.54 11.97 4.23
C ALA A 16 17.28 13.22 3.73
N LEU A 17 16.56 14.09 3.01
CA LEU A 17 17.06 15.38 2.54
C LEU A 17 16.38 16.51 3.33
N PRO A 18 17.11 17.59 3.66
CA PRO A 18 16.49 18.76 4.27
C PRO A 18 15.42 19.34 3.35
N GLY A 19 14.33 19.75 3.98
CA GLY A 19 13.15 20.31 3.33
C GLY A 19 12.98 21.81 3.59
N ASP A 20 11.77 22.30 3.34
CA ASP A 20 11.30 23.65 3.68
C ASP A 20 10.01 23.57 4.50
N ASP A 21 9.31 24.70 4.64
CA ASP A 21 8.07 24.80 5.43
C ASP A 21 6.93 23.92 4.88
N ARG A 22 7.01 23.44 3.63
CA ARG A 22 5.95 22.67 2.96
C ARG A 22 6.37 21.24 2.63
N VAL A 23 7.63 21.03 2.25
CA VAL A 23 8.16 19.72 1.85
C VAL A 23 9.18 19.29 2.89
N GLY A 24 8.96 18.15 3.53
CA GLY A 24 9.87 17.60 4.54
C GLY A 24 10.28 16.16 4.24
N PRO A 25 11.36 15.67 4.89
CA PRO A 25 11.70 14.26 4.85
C PRO A 25 10.63 13.44 5.60
N SER A 26 10.27 12.30 5.02
CA SER A 26 9.42 11.29 5.63
C SER A 26 9.94 9.90 5.24
N THR A 27 9.44 8.86 5.90
CA THR A 27 9.83 7.47 5.64
C THR A 27 8.60 6.60 5.49
N LEU A 28 8.60 5.71 4.50
CA LEU A 28 7.63 4.63 4.46
C LEU A 28 7.87 3.71 5.67
N PRO A 29 6.84 3.40 6.46
CA PRO A 29 6.99 2.49 7.59
C PRO A 29 7.58 1.14 7.18
N ALA A 30 8.45 0.59 8.01
CA ALA A 30 8.90 -0.79 7.82
C ALA A 30 7.72 -1.77 8.00
N GLY A 31 7.83 -2.95 7.40
CA GLY A 31 6.83 -4.01 7.52
C GLY A 31 6.69 -4.83 6.24
N GLN A 32 5.75 -5.76 6.26
CA GLN A 32 5.35 -6.50 5.07
C GLN A 32 4.25 -5.74 4.34
N TYR A 33 4.28 -5.79 3.01
CA TYR A 33 3.29 -5.13 2.16
C TYR A 33 2.68 -6.16 1.20
N ALA A 34 1.36 -6.11 1.06
CA ALA A 34 0.68 -6.70 -0.08
C ALA A 34 0.81 -5.73 -1.26
N THR A 35 1.27 -6.24 -2.40
CA THR A 35 1.64 -5.41 -3.54
C THR A 35 1.08 -5.95 -4.85
N LEU A 36 0.55 -5.05 -5.69
CA LEU A 36 0.07 -5.33 -7.04
C LEU A 36 0.56 -4.24 -8.00
N THR A 37 1.20 -4.65 -9.11
CA THR A 37 1.48 -3.73 -10.22
C THR A 37 0.37 -3.78 -11.25
N TYR A 38 -0.15 -2.61 -11.66
CA TYR A 38 -1.26 -2.50 -12.61
C TYR A 38 -1.06 -1.35 -13.61
N ARG A 39 -1.94 -1.32 -14.62
CA ARG A 39 -2.10 -0.20 -15.57
C ARG A 39 -3.57 0.17 -15.71
N ASN A 40 -3.87 1.46 -15.90
CA ASN A 40 -5.19 2.05 -16.22
C ASN A 40 -6.34 1.86 -15.19
N HIS A 41 -6.50 0.68 -14.59
CA HIS A 41 -7.69 0.28 -13.85
C HIS A 41 -7.51 0.35 -12.32
N SER A 42 -7.20 1.53 -11.78
CA SER A 42 -6.86 1.71 -10.36
C SER A 42 -7.90 1.17 -9.39
N LEU A 43 -9.20 1.44 -9.62
CA LEU A 43 -10.27 0.94 -8.76
C LEU A 43 -10.34 -0.59 -8.75
N ARG A 44 -10.17 -1.23 -9.91
CA ARG A 44 -10.17 -2.70 -10.02
C ARG A 44 -8.93 -3.29 -9.37
N ALA A 45 -7.77 -2.64 -9.52
CA ALA A 45 -6.53 -3.07 -8.89
C ALA A 45 -6.61 -2.99 -7.35
N ASN A 46 -7.19 -1.91 -6.82
CA ASN A 46 -7.43 -1.78 -5.38
C ASN A 46 -8.34 -2.88 -4.86
N ARG A 47 -9.47 -3.13 -5.54
CA ARG A 47 -10.38 -4.20 -5.16
C ARG A 47 -9.70 -5.57 -5.22
N ALA A 48 -8.97 -5.86 -6.29
CA ALA A 48 -8.27 -7.13 -6.48
C ALA A 48 -7.22 -7.38 -5.38
N LEU A 49 -6.49 -6.34 -4.96
CA LEU A 49 -5.51 -6.47 -3.88
C LEU A 49 -6.19 -6.72 -2.53
N LEU A 50 -7.29 -6.01 -2.23
CA LEU A 50 -8.07 -6.22 -1.01
C LEU A 50 -8.67 -7.63 -0.95
N ASP A 51 -9.24 -8.10 -2.06
CA ASP A 51 -9.81 -9.45 -2.16
C ASP A 51 -8.73 -10.52 -1.97
N TRP A 52 -7.58 -10.38 -2.66
CA TRP A 52 -6.46 -11.31 -2.49
C TRP A 52 -5.94 -11.38 -1.06
N VAL A 53 -5.79 -10.23 -0.38
CA VAL A 53 -5.38 -10.19 1.03
C VAL A 53 -6.36 -10.97 1.92
N ALA A 54 -7.66 -10.81 1.69
CA ALA A 54 -8.69 -11.53 2.43
C ALA A 54 -8.65 -13.04 2.15
N ASP A 55 -8.49 -13.44 0.88
CA ASP A 55 -8.42 -14.83 0.46
C ASP A 55 -7.21 -15.57 1.07
N GLU A 56 -6.08 -14.88 1.23
CA GLU A 56 -4.87 -15.41 1.88
C GLU A 56 -4.95 -15.39 3.42
N GLY A 57 -6.05 -14.89 3.99
CA GLY A 57 -6.21 -14.76 5.45
C GLY A 57 -5.22 -13.78 6.08
N LEU A 58 -4.73 -12.81 5.31
CA LEU A 58 -3.83 -11.76 5.76
C LEU A 58 -4.64 -10.59 6.34
N THR A 59 -4.05 -9.87 7.30
CA THR A 59 -4.67 -8.69 7.92
C THR A 59 -3.94 -7.45 7.45
N LEU A 60 -4.68 -6.46 6.95
CA LEU A 60 -4.12 -5.14 6.64
C LEU A 60 -3.89 -4.37 7.93
N ASP A 61 -2.83 -3.59 7.94
CA ASP A 61 -2.62 -2.56 8.97
C ASP A 61 -3.54 -1.37 8.67
N ARG A 62 -4.80 -1.52 9.07
CA ARG A 62 -5.90 -0.63 8.74
C ARG A 62 -6.94 -0.63 9.85
N ASP A 63 -7.25 0.56 10.36
CA ASP A 63 -8.32 0.80 11.31
C ASP A 63 -9.53 1.46 10.63
N GLU A 64 -10.74 1.07 11.02
CA GLU A 64 -11.97 1.76 10.62
C GLU A 64 -12.20 2.96 11.55
N VAL A 65 -12.29 4.16 10.98
CA VAL A 65 -12.56 5.41 11.71
C VAL A 65 -13.81 6.10 11.14
N ALA A 66 -14.33 7.10 11.86
CA ALA A 66 -15.56 7.80 11.47
C ALA A 66 -15.50 8.44 10.06
N THR A 67 -14.30 8.77 9.57
CA THR A 67 -14.07 9.40 8.27
C THR A 67 -13.69 8.42 7.15
N GLY A 68 -13.61 7.12 7.43
CA GLY A 68 -13.21 6.09 6.47
C GLY A 68 -12.14 5.16 7.04
N ASP A 69 -11.31 4.59 6.17
CA ASP A 69 -10.22 3.71 6.56
C ASP A 69 -8.94 4.51 6.87
N ALA A 70 -8.36 4.30 8.05
CA ALA A 70 -7.03 4.77 8.40
C ALA A 70 -6.02 3.64 8.18
N PHE A 71 -5.28 3.72 7.08
CA PHE A 71 -4.18 2.78 6.80
C PHE A 71 -2.91 3.24 7.49
N GLY A 72 -2.20 2.34 8.19
CA GLY A 72 -0.88 2.69 8.70
C GLY A 72 0.15 2.85 7.58
N CYS A 73 -0.07 2.23 6.41
CA CYS A 73 0.49 2.71 5.15
C CYS A 73 -0.23 2.11 3.92
N ARG A 74 -0.65 2.97 2.99
CA ARG A 74 -1.07 2.59 1.62
C ARG A 74 -0.47 3.61 0.65
N TYR A 75 0.27 3.15 -0.35
CA TYR A 75 0.86 4.04 -1.36
C TYR A 75 0.73 3.51 -2.78
N GLU A 76 0.85 4.45 -3.73
CA GLU A 76 0.91 4.18 -5.17
C GLU A 76 2.22 4.75 -5.71
N ALA A 77 3.12 3.87 -6.19
CA ALA A 77 4.36 4.27 -6.84
C ALA A 77 4.19 4.27 -8.37
N TYR A 78 4.30 5.45 -8.97
CA TYR A 78 4.24 5.64 -10.42
C TYR A 78 5.60 5.34 -11.04
N ARG A 79 5.72 4.17 -11.68
CA ARG A 79 6.99 3.64 -12.17
C ARG A 79 7.35 4.09 -13.58
N THR A 80 6.37 4.58 -14.34
CA THR A 80 6.57 5.07 -15.70
C THR A 80 6.82 6.57 -15.70
N ASP A 81 7.88 7.01 -16.38
CA ASP A 81 8.21 8.43 -16.52
C ASP A 81 7.25 9.11 -17.51
N PRO A 82 6.47 10.13 -17.08
CA PRO A 82 5.53 10.85 -17.94
C PRO A 82 6.17 11.52 -19.15
N ARG A 83 7.48 11.81 -19.10
CA ARG A 83 8.23 12.43 -20.21
C ARG A 83 8.50 11.45 -21.35
N THR A 84 8.61 10.17 -21.03
CA THR A 84 8.86 9.10 -22.02
C THR A 84 7.57 8.46 -22.54
N GLU A 85 6.52 8.42 -21.73
CA GLU A 85 5.21 7.91 -22.12
C GLU A 85 4.13 8.84 -21.56
N PRO A 86 3.52 9.71 -22.37
CA PRO A 86 2.50 10.65 -21.90
C PRO A 86 1.13 10.00 -21.67
N ARG A 87 0.88 8.78 -22.19
CA ARG A 87 -0.41 8.11 -22.04
C ARG A 87 -0.51 7.44 -20.68
N LYS A 88 -1.21 8.09 -19.74
CA LYS A 88 -1.48 7.58 -18.38
C LYS A 88 -2.00 6.14 -18.34
N THR A 89 -2.77 5.73 -19.35
CA THR A 89 -3.32 4.36 -19.43
C THR A 89 -2.25 3.28 -19.60
N LYS A 90 -1.02 3.65 -19.99
CA LYS A 90 0.11 2.74 -20.13
C LYS A 90 1.07 2.77 -18.94
N TRP A 91 0.88 3.70 -18.00
CA TRP A 91 1.76 3.82 -16.85
C TRP A 91 1.61 2.61 -15.96
N GLU A 92 2.74 2.02 -15.58
CA GLU A 92 2.81 1.06 -14.51
C GLU A 92 2.74 1.78 -13.17
N VAL A 93 1.79 1.34 -12.35
CA VAL A 93 1.61 1.81 -10.98
C VAL A 93 1.71 0.60 -10.07
N GLU A 94 2.60 0.68 -9.10
CA GLU A 94 2.64 -0.27 -7.99
C GLU A 94 1.73 0.23 -6.87
N LEU A 95 0.71 -0.54 -6.53
CA LEU A 95 -0.13 -0.33 -5.36
C LEU A 95 0.38 -1.24 -4.23
N SER A 96 0.65 -0.64 -3.07
CA SER A 96 1.12 -1.35 -1.89
C SER A 96 0.30 -0.97 -0.66
N MET A 97 -0.11 -1.96 0.12
CA MET A 97 -0.83 -1.81 1.39
C MET A 97 -0.09 -2.57 2.48
N ARG A 98 0.22 -1.92 3.61
CA ARG A 98 0.94 -2.55 4.72
C ARG A 98 0.06 -3.61 5.37
N LEU A 99 0.66 -4.75 5.71
CA LEU A 99 0.05 -5.80 6.50
C LEU A 99 0.26 -5.50 7.98
N ALA A 100 -0.72 -5.86 8.81
CA ALA A 100 -0.55 -5.86 10.25
C ALA A 100 0.54 -6.88 10.62
N ASP A 101 1.31 -6.56 11.66
CA ASP A 101 2.26 -7.52 12.20
C ASP A 101 1.49 -8.77 12.63
N LYS A 102 1.98 -9.95 12.20
CA LYS A 102 1.39 -11.20 12.67
C LYS A 102 1.49 -11.22 14.20
N PRO A 103 0.40 -11.46 14.95
CA PRO A 103 0.57 -11.97 16.29
C PRO A 103 1.39 -13.27 16.20
N ASP A 104 2.27 -13.48 17.18
CA ASP A 104 3.06 -14.70 17.27
C ASP A 104 2.10 -15.90 17.48
N ILE A 105 1.64 -16.50 16.37
CA ILE A 105 0.80 -17.68 16.39
C ILE A 105 1.76 -18.87 16.34
N PRO A 106 1.88 -19.67 17.41
CA PRO A 106 2.74 -20.84 17.39
C PRO A 106 2.29 -21.80 16.27
N PRO A 107 3.21 -22.58 15.69
CA PRO A 107 2.88 -23.52 14.62
C PRO A 107 1.73 -24.43 15.05
N ARG A 108 0.70 -24.57 14.19
CA ARG A 108 -0.35 -25.56 14.43
C ARG A 108 0.29 -26.94 14.49
N GLU A 109 0.19 -27.61 15.63
CA GLU A 109 0.56 -29.02 15.74
C GLU A 109 -0.23 -29.81 14.71
N THR A 110 0.49 -30.38 13.74
CA THR A 110 -0.07 -31.37 12.84
C THR A 110 -0.41 -32.60 13.68
N HIS A 111 -1.65 -32.69 14.16
CA HIS A 111 -2.19 -33.95 14.65
C HIS A 111 -2.24 -34.89 13.45
N GLY A 112 -1.22 -35.73 13.32
CA GLY A 112 -1.22 -36.88 12.44
C GLY A 112 -2.45 -37.70 12.77
N ARG A 113 -3.36 -37.83 11.79
CA ARG A 113 -4.39 -38.86 11.85
C ARG A 113 -3.76 -40.22 11.55
N PRO A 114 -4.27 -41.28 12.20
CA PRO A 114 -3.68 -42.62 12.17
C PRO A 114 -3.76 -43.30 10.80
#